data_AF-A0A9E1GQC9-F1
#
_entry.id   AF-A0A9E1GQC9-F1
#
_cell.length_a   1.000
_cell.length_b   1.000
_cell.length_c   1.000
_cell.angle_alpha   90.00
_cell.angle_beta   90.00
_cell.angle_gamma   90.00
#
_symmetry.space_group_name_H-M   'P 1'
#
loop_
_entity.id
_entity.type
_entity.pdbx_description
1 polymer ?
#
loop_
_entity_poly.entity_id
_entity_poly.type
_entity_poly.pdbx_seq_one_letter_code
_entity_poly.pdbx_strand_id
1 'polypeptide(L)'
;MNRTEYKNQHIKENYDRINFTIPKGEKDRIRQAASELKMSVNEYLYALVCDDLVSGKSRLGEKLNPEFTEEQQALLDKWQVAQKYREMIQRMHVDTINGMNKHYTIELKKGYINDVTGSRLIQCDKTAELRRIIVKSHK
;
A
#
# COMPACT_ATOMS: atom_id res chain seq x y z
N MET A 1 -14.85 6.82 44.42
CA MET A 1 -13.91 6.45 43.33
C MET A 1 -12.50 6.45 43.87
N ASN A 2 -11.82 5.32 43.81
CA ASN A 2 -10.39 5.21 44.08
C ASN A 2 -9.61 5.99 42.99
N ARG A 3 -8.47 6.59 43.34
CA ARG A 3 -7.54 7.25 42.40
C ARG A 3 -7.22 6.39 41.17
N THR A 4 -7.16 5.07 41.34
CA THR A 4 -6.95 4.12 40.23
C THR A 4 -8.17 4.04 39.31
N GLU A 5 -9.39 4.00 39.86
CA GLU A 5 -10.64 3.98 39.08
C GLU A 5 -10.80 5.28 38.31
N TYR A 6 -10.53 6.43 38.94
CA TYR A 6 -10.58 7.74 38.28
C TYR A 6 -9.62 7.82 37.09
N LYS A 7 -8.37 7.36 37.25
CA LYS A 7 -7.39 7.34 36.15
C LYS A 7 -7.83 6.43 35.01
N ASN A 8 -8.37 5.26 35.32
CA ASN A 8 -8.84 4.32 34.30
C ASN A 8 -10.06 4.89 33.56
N GLN A 9 -11.00 5.52 34.28
CA GLN A 9 -12.16 6.19 33.72
C GLN A 9 -11.74 7.32 32.78
N HIS A 10 -10.86 8.21 33.24
CA HIS A 10 -10.35 9.33 32.44
C HIS A 10 -9.61 8.86 31.18
N ILE A 11 -8.80 7.79 31.28
CA ILE A 11 -8.12 7.22 30.11
C ILE A 11 -9.14 6.66 29.12
N LYS A 12 -10.14 5.92 29.59
CA LYS A 12 -11.19 5.32 28.76
C LYS A 12 -12.05 6.37 28.05
N GLU A 13 -12.28 7.51 28.69
CA GLU A 13 -13.14 8.57 28.15
C GLU A 13 -12.40 9.51 27.19
N ASN A 14 -11.09 9.70 27.35
CA ASN A 14 -10.34 10.75 26.63
C ASN A 14 -9.27 10.22 25.66
N TYR A 15 -8.96 8.93 25.67
CA TYR A 15 -7.87 8.38 24.87
C TYR A 15 -8.20 7.03 24.24
N ASP A 16 -7.95 6.93 22.94
CA ASP A 16 -7.89 5.64 22.26
C ASP A 16 -6.53 4.97 22.49
N ARG A 17 -6.55 3.67 22.82
CA ARG A 17 -5.34 2.89 23.08
C ARG A 17 -5.08 1.91 21.96
N ILE A 18 -3.91 2.03 21.34
CA ILE A 18 -3.42 1.11 20.30
C ILE A 18 -2.30 0.24 20.89
N ASN A 19 -2.39 -1.07 20.68
CA ASN A 19 -1.31 -2.00 21.02
C ASN A 19 -0.28 -2.00 19.88
N PHE A 20 0.97 -1.66 20.19
CA PHE A 20 2.05 -1.58 19.21
C PHE A 20 3.15 -2.59 19.52
N THR A 21 3.32 -3.57 18.63
CA THR A 21 4.35 -4.62 18.74
C THR A 21 5.33 -4.46 17.60
N ILE A 22 6.62 -4.45 17.92
CA ILE A 22 7.71 -4.29 16.96
C ILE A 22 8.78 -5.38 17.19
N PRO A 23 9.57 -5.74 16.16
CA PRO A 23 10.67 -6.67 16.31
C PRO A 23 11.65 -6.29 17.43
N LYS A 24 12.26 -7.28 18.06
CA LYS A 24 13.30 -7.04 19.07
C LYS A 24 14.45 -6.24 18.46
N GLY A 25 14.92 -5.21 19.17
CA GLY A 25 15.97 -4.29 18.72
C GLY A 25 15.47 -3.01 18.06
N GLU A 26 14.27 -3.01 17.45
CA GLU A 26 13.73 -1.80 16.80
C GLU A 26 13.30 -0.73 17.79
N LYS A 27 12.93 -1.12 19.01
CA LYS A 27 12.53 -0.18 20.06
C LYS A 27 13.63 0.83 20.40
N ASP A 28 14.88 0.38 20.43
CA ASP A 28 16.00 1.24 20.80
C ASP A 28 16.32 2.22 19.67
N ARG A 29 16.21 1.80 18.41
CA ARG A 29 16.32 2.67 17.23
C ARG A 29 15.27 3.79 17.26
N ILE A 30 14.00 3.45 17.52
CA ILE A 30 12.91 4.43 17.63
C ILE A 30 13.13 5.37 18.82
N ARG A 31 13.57 4.84 19.96
CA ARG A 31 13.87 5.66 21.14
C ARG A 31 14.99 6.65 20.86
N GLN A 32 16.04 6.24 20.15
CA GLN A 32 17.14 7.12 19.80
C GLN A 32 16.66 8.26 18.89
N ALA A 33 15.92 7.96 17.82
CA ALA A 33 15.36 8.97 16.92
C ALA A 33 14.44 9.96 17.65
N ALA A 34 13.56 9.48 18.54
CA ALA A 34 12.74 10.34 19.38
C ALA A 34 13.57 11.23 20.31
N SER A 35 14.64 10.67 20.90
CA SER A 35 15.51 11.40 21.83
C SER A 35 16.30 12.52 21.14
N GLU A 36 16.77 12.29 19.91
CA GLU A 36 17.43 13.31 19.08
C GLU A 36 16.50 14.50 18.80
N LEU A 37 15.20 14.25 18.68
CA LEU A 37 14.15 15.26 18.50
C LEU A 37 13.61 15.82 19.83
N LYS A 38 14.12 15.35 20.98
CA LYS A 38 13.63 15.70 22.34
C LYS A 38 12.14 15.37 22.57
N MET A 39 11.66 14.33 21.90
CA MET A 39 10.27 13.85 22.00
C MET A 39 10.18 12.56 22.80
N SER A 40 9.03 12.29 23.41
CA SER A 40 8.74 10.94 23.91
C SER A 40 8.53 9.97 22.73
N VAL A 41 8.72 8.66 22.95
CA VAL A 41 8.49 7.65 21.89
C VAL A 41 7.06 7.72 21.35
N ASN A 42 6.07 7.87 22.24
CA ASN A 42 4.67 7.95 21.83
C ASN A 42 4.39 9.22 21.02
N GLU A 43 4.95 10.35 21.45
CA GLU A 43 4.81 11.63 20.76
C GLU A 43 5.48 11.59 19.37
N TYR A 44 6.65 10.99 19.27
CA TYR A 44 7.33 10.78 17.98
C TYR A 44 6.50 9.91 17.04
N LEU A 45 5.98 8.78 17.51
CA LEU A 45 5.10 7.93 16.71
C LEU A 45 3.82 8.64 16.28
N TYR A 46 3.20 9.40 17.18
CA TYR A 46 2.01 10.19 16.87
C TYR A 46 2.31 11.27 15.81
N ALA A 47 3.42 11.99 15.96
CA ALA A 47 3.85 13.00 14.99
C ALA A 47 4.13 12.40 13.61
N LEU A 48 4.74 11.22 13.53
CA LEU A 48 4.93 10.50 12.26
C LEU A 48 3.60 10.14 11.60
N VAL A 49 2.60 9.70 12.37
CA VAL A 49 1.26 9.39 11.85
C VAL A 49 0.56 10.66 11.37
N CYS A 50 0.62 11.75 12.13
CA CYS A 50 0.06 13.03 11.73
C CYS A 50 0.72 13.56 10.46
N ASP A 51 2.06 13.51 10.39
CA ASP A 51 2.82 13.91 9.21
C ASP A 51 2.43 13.05 7.99
N ASP A 52 2.30 11.74 8.16
CA ASP A 52 1.83 10.84 7.10
C ASP A 52 0.43 11.20 6.56
N LEU A 53 -0.46 11.66 7.44
CA LEU A 53 -1.88 11.94 7.15
C LEU A 53 -2.19 13.43 6.89
N VAL A 54 -1.20 14.32 6.76
CA VAL A 54 -1.42 15.79 6.64
C VAL A 54 -2.47 16.19 5.59
N SER A 55 -2.53 15.48 4.46
CA SER A 55 -3.47 15.78 3.36
C SER A 55 -4.85 15.11 3.52
N GLY A 56 -5.10 14.41 4.63
CA GLY A 56 -6.25 13.51 4.79
C GLY A 56 -6.07 12.16 4.08
N LYS A 57 -4.95 11.95 3.38
CA LYS A 57 -4.52 10.67 2.79
C LYS A 57 -3.14 10.29 3.33
N SER A 58 -2.87 8.99 3.42
CA SER A 58 -1.58 8.48 3.88
C SER A 58 -0.54 8.58 2.76
N ARG A 59 0.50 9.40 2.95
CA ARG A 59 1.64 9.49 2.01
C ARG A 59 2.41 8.17 1.91
N LEU A 60 2.49 7.40 2.99
CA LEU A 60 3.02 6.04 3.01
C LEU A 60 2.13 5.10 2.21
N GLY A 61 0.80 5.21 2.35
CA GLY A 61 -0.18 4.49 1.56
C GLY A 61 -0.04 4.75 0.07
N GLU A 62 0.13 6.02 -0.33
CA GLU A 62 0.41 6.42 -1.71
C GLU A 62 1.73 5.84 -2.24
N LYS A 63 2.76 5.71 -1.39
CA LYS A 63 4.03 5.07 -1.77
C LYS A 63 3.93 3.55 -1.86
N LEU A 64 3.20 2.91 -0.95
CA LEU A 64 3.11 1.45 -0.87
C LEU A 64 2.08 0.87 -1.83
N ASN A 65 1.01 1.61 -2.07
CA ASN A 65 -0.10 1.28 -2.95
C ASN A 65 -0.46 2.52 -3.79
N PRO A 66 0.45 2.99 -4.68
CA PRO A 66 0.12 4.10 -5.55
C PRO A 66 -1.16 3.75 -6.32
N GLU A 67 -2.17 4.61 -6.23
CA GLU A 67 -3.20 4.62 -7.25
C GLU A 67 -2.51 4.78 -8.61
N PHE A 68 -3.02 4.11 -9.64
CA PHE A 68 -2.46 4.28 -10.97
C PHE A 68 -2.46 5.76 -11.32
N THR A 69 -1.32 6.26 -11.82
CA THR A 69 -1.23 7.63 -12.35
C THR A 69 -2.26 7.82 -13.47
N GLU A 70 -2.62 9.06 -13.81
CA GLU A 70 -3.55 9.33 -14.92
C GLU A 70 -3.11 8.64 -16.23
N GLU A 71 -1.81 8.63 -16.51
CA GLU A 71 -1.23 7.93 -17.65
C GLU A 71 -1.43 6.40 -17.56
N GLN A 72 -1.21 5.80 -16.39
CA GLN A 72 -1.43 4.37 -16.17
C GLN A 72 -2.91 4.00 -16.26
N GLN A 73 -3.82 4.86 -15.76
CA GLN A 73 -5.26 4.68 -15.91
C GLN A 73 -5.67 4.75 -17.38
N ALA A 74 -5.18 5.74 -18.13
CA ALA A 74 -5.41 5.86 -19.56
C ALA A 74 -4.85 4.65 -20.34
N LEU A 75 -3.72 4.07 -19.91
CA LEU A 75 -3.21 2.82 -20.47
C LEU A 75 -4.16 1.64 -20.19
N LEU A 76 -4.64 1.46 -18.96
CA LEU A 76 -5.60 0.41 -18.62
C LEU A 76 -6.93 0.57 -19.36
N ASP A 77 -7.38 1.81 -19.57
CA ASP A 77 -8.54 2.14 -20.41
C ASP A 77 -8.28 1.77 -21.87
N LYS A 78 -7.13 2.16 -22.42
CA LYS A 78 -6.69 1.81 -23.78
C LYS A 78 -6.57 0.30 -23.98
N TRP A 79 -6.18 -0.45 -22.95
CA TRP A 79 -6.12 -1.90 -22.98
C TRP A 79 -7.45 -2.58 -22.73
N GLN A 80 -8.48 -1.79 -22.40
CA GLN A 80 -9.84 -2.23 -22.08
C GLN A 80 -9.86 -3.22 -20.90
N VAL A 81 -9.03 -2.96 -19.88
CA VAL A 81 -9.05 -3.73 -18.63
C VAL A 81 -10.19 -3.23 -17.76
N ALA A 82 -11.15 -4.11 -17.48
CA ALA A 82 -12.33 -3.77 -16.66
C ALA A 82 -11.93 -3.35 -15.24
N GLN A 83 -12.68 -2.41 -14.67
CA GLN A 83 -12.37 -1.76 -13.39
C GLN A 83 -12.17 -2.76 -12.24
N LYS A 84 -13.01 -3.82 -12.17
CA LYS A 84 -12.90 -4.88 -11.16
C LYS A 84 -11.53 -5.59 -11.12
N TYR A 85 -10.81 -5.63 -12.24
CA TYR A 85 -9.48 -6.25 -12.28
C TYR A 85 -8.37 -5.27 -11.90
N ARG A 86 -8.61 -3.94 -12.00
CA ARG A 86 -7.62 -2.91 -11.63
C ARG A 86 -7.28 -2.97 -10.15
N GLU A 87 -8.25 -3.30 -9.31
CA GLU A 87 -8.07 -3.46 -7.87
C GLU A 87 -7.06 -4.56 -7.51
N MET A 88 -6.85 -5.53 -8.41
CA MET A 88 -5.95 -6.67 -8.22
C MET A 88 -4.53 -6.36 -8.68
N ILE A 89 -4.33 -5.33 -9.50
CA ILE A 89 -3.03 -4.96 -10.05
C ILE A 89 -2.25 -4.20 -8.98
N GLN A 90 -1.03 -4.64 -8.72
CA GLN A 90 -0.07 -3.95 -7.87
C GLN A 90 0.80 -2.99 -8.67
N ARG A 91 1.31 -3.45 -9.82
CA ARG A 91 2.17 -2.67 -10.72
C ARG A 91 1.91 -3.07 -12.17
N MET A 92 2.18 -2.14 -13.08
CA MET A 92 2.13 -2.38 -14.51
C MET A 92 3.30 -1.70 -15.22
N HIS A 93 3.83 -2.34 -16.26
CA HIS A 93 4.92 -1.83 -17.09
C HIS A 93 4.65 -2.10 -18.57
N VAL A 94 5.15 -1.21 -19.42
CA VAL A 94 5.11 -1.37 -20.88
C VAL A 94 6.49 -1.14 -21.42
N ASP A 95 7.06 -2.17 -22.03
CA ASP A 95 8.31 -2.02 -22.77
C ASP A 95 8.00 -1.59 -24.20
N THR A 96 8.60 -0.47 -24.59
CA THR A 96 8.53 0.03 -25.97
C THR A 96 9.86 -0.22 -26.67
N ILE A 97 9.79 -0.78 -27.88
CA ILE A 97 10.97 -0.96 -28.74
C ILE A 97 10.68 -0.17 -30.01
N ASN A 98 11.55 0.78 -30.35
CA ASN A 98 11.40 1.67 -31.50
C ASN A 98 10.04 2.42 -31.53
N GLY A 99 9.54 2.84 -30.36
CA GLY A 99 8.28 3.57 -30.24
C GLY A 99 7.01 2.71 -30.36
N MET A 100 7.14 1.38 -30.49
CA MET A 100 6.01 0.45 -30.47
C MET A 100 5.97 -0.31 -29.14
N ASN A 101 4.79 -0.34 -28.51
CA ASN A 101 4.54 -1.18 -27.33
C ASN A 101 4.71 -2.65 -27.72
N LYS A 102 5.71 -3.31 -27.14
CA LYS A 102 6.08 -4.68 -27.48
C LYS A 102 5.79 -5.66 -26.38
N HIS A 103 5.90 -5.25 -25.11
CA HIS A 103 5.69 -6.15 -23.99
C HIS A 103 4.90 -5.46 -22.88
N TYR A 104 3.86 -6.14 -22.40
CA TYR A 104 2.98 -5.70 -21.34
C TYR A 104 3.22 -6.58 -20.13
N THR A 105 3.58 -5.96 -19.00
CA THR A 105 3.77 -6.65 -17.73
C THR A 105 2.77 -6.13 -16.71
N ILE A 106 2.08 -7.05 -16.03
CA ILE A 106 1.21 -6.78 -14.88
C ILE A 106 1.69 -7.64 -13.72
N GLU A 107 1.95 -7.01 -12.57
CA GLU A 107 2.16 -7.68 -11.29
C GLU A 107 0.88 -7.56 -10.45
N LEU A 108 0.35 -8.70 -9.99
CA LEU A 108 -0.81 -8.77 -9.12
C LEU A 108 -0.41 -8.55 -7.66
N LYS A 109 -1.32 -7.95 -6.88
CA LYS A 109 -1.17 -7.77 -5.43
C LYS A 109 -0.92 -9.11 -4.73
N LYS A 110 -0.23 -9.06 -3.59
CA LYS A 110 0.03 -10.26 -2.77
C LYS A 110 -1.30 -10.94 -2.40
N GLY A 111 -1.35 -12.25 -2.57
CA GLY A 111 -2.55 -13.05 -2.35
C GLY A 111 -3.51 -13.07 -3.53
N TYR A 112 -3.09 -12.63 -4.71
CA TYR A 112 -3.75 -12.95 -5.98
C TYR A 112 -2.85 -13.87 -6.81
N ILE A 113 -3.44 -14.74 -7.63
CA ILE A 113 -2.75 -15.61 -8.58
C ILE A 113 -3.48 -15.60 -9.93
N ASN A 114 -2.74 -15.83 -11.00
CA ASN A 114 -3.30 -16.02 -12.33
C ASN A 114 -3.24 -17.49 -12.74
N ASP A 115 -4.35 -18.07 -13.19
CA ASP A 115 -4.42 -19.48 -13.58
C ASP A 115 -3.62 -19.82 -14.84
N VAL A 116 -3.34 -18.85 -15.71
CA VAL A 116 -2.59 -19.09 -16.95
C VAL A 116 -1.10 -19.13 -16.69
N THR A 117 -0.59 -18.19 -15.90
CA THR A 117 0.85 -18.10 -15.62
C THR A 117 1.24 -18.88 -14.36
N GLY A 118 0.26 -19.33 -13.57
CA GLY A 118 0.49 -19.95 -12.26
C GLY A 118 1.19 -19.02 -11.27
N SER A 119 1.17 -17.71 -11.51
CA SER A 119 1.96 -16.74 -10.75
C SER A 119 1.25 -15.40 -10.60
N ARG A 120 1.87 -14.50 -9.85
CA ARG A 120 1.46 -13.09 -9.72
C ARG A 120 1.84 -12.24 -10.92
N LEU A 121 2.62 -12.77 -11.85
CA LEU A 121 3.16 -12.03 -12.98
C LEU A 121 2.42 -12.43 -14.26
N ILE A 122 1.97 -11.42 -15.00
CA ILE A 122 1.36 -11.56 -16.32
C ILE A 122 2.25 -10.81 -17.30
N GLN A 123 2.76 -11.53 -18.31
CA GLN A 123 3.64 -11.00 -19.34
C GLN A 123 3.09 -11.42 -20.70
N CYS A 124 2.92 -10.47 -21.62
CA CYS A 124 2.43 -10.77 -22.96
C CYS A 124 2.77 -9.65 -23.95
N ASP A 125 2.68 -9.94 -25.24
CA ASP A 125 3.06 -8.98 -26.29
C ASP A 125 1.86 -8.25 -26.89
N LYS A 126 0.64 -8.66 -26.54
CA LYS A 126 -0.61 -8.13 -27.11
C LYS A 126 -1.63 -7.81 -26.03
N THR A 127 -2.28 -6.65 -26.11
CA THR A 127 -3.34 -6.26 -25.17
C THR A 127 -4.54 -7.22 -25.17
N ALA A 128 -4.83 -7.85 -26.32
CA ALA A 128 -5.88 -8.87 -26.39
C ALA A 128 -5.55 -10.12 -25.56
N GLU A 129 -4.28 -10.48 -25.48
CA GLU A 129 -3.79 -11.57 -24.64
C GLU A 129 -3.80 -11.16 -23.17
N LEU A 130 -3.33 -9.94 -22.86
CA LEU A 130 -3.41 -9.35 -21.52
C LEU A 130 -4.82 -9.45 -20.93
N ARG A 131 -5.84 -9.06 -21.71
CA ARG A 131 -7.25 -9.16 -21.32
C ARG A 131 -7.69 -10.60 -21.05
N ARG A 132 -7.31 -11.54 -21.92
CA ARG A 132 -7.66 -12.96 -21.75
C ARG A 132 -7.00 -13.58 -20.53
N ILE A 133 -5.80 -13.14 -20.19
CA ILE A 133 -5.06 -13.64 -19.03
C ILE A 133 -5.62 -13.02 -17.75
N ILE A 134 -5.78 -11.69 -17.67
CA ILE A 134 -6.15 -11.01 -16.43
C ILE A 134 -7.55 -11.40 -15.90
N VAL A 135 -8.48 -11.80 -16.78
CA VAL A 135 -9.80 -12.29 -16.33
C VAL A 135 -9.74 -13.62 -15.57
N LYS A 136 -8.62 -14.35 -15.67
CA LYS A 136 -8.34 -15.59 -14.95
C LYS A 136 -7.50 -15.37 -13.69
N SER A 137 -7.34 -14.11 -13.28
CA SER A 137 -6.76 -13.80 -11.99
C SER A 137 -7.83 -13.92 -10.91
N HIS A 138 -7.45 -14.45 -9.75
CA HIS A 138 -8.30 -14.56 -8.57
C HIS A 138 -7.46 -14.46 -7.28
N LYS A 139 -8.12 -14.35 -6.13
CA LYS A 139 -7.49 -14.25 -4.81
C LYS A 139 -7.22 -15.63 -4.24
#